data_AF-A0A418DNX1-F1
#
_entry.id   AF-A0A418DNX1-F1
#
_cell.length_a   1.000
_cell.length_b   1.000
_cell.length_c   1.000
_cell.angle_alpha   90.00
_cell.angle_beta   90.00
_cell.angle_gamma   90.00
#
_symmetry.space_group_name_H-M   'P 1'
#
loop_
_entity.id
_entity.type
_entity.pdbx_description
1 polymer ?
#
loop_
_entity_poly.entity_id
_entity_poly.type
_entity_poly.pdbx_seq_one_letter_code
_entity_poly.pdbx_strand_id
1 'polypeptide(L)'
;MAHGQCVAPVSGGDVGAKEARLSIMIGGDAAAIATVQPLFQVMGKNIRHMGGAGAGQHTKMVNQILIATNMIGVVEGLLYAYKSGLDLDEAIAAVGAGAAGSWSINNLGPRIAKRDFNPGFMVEHFLKDLGIALKESQAMGLSLPGLALANQLFVAVQSQANGGRLGTQALMLALEKLNNIHS
;
A
#
# COMPACT_ATOMS: atom_id res chain seq x y z
N MET A 1 0.02 5.23 -38.23
CA MET A 1 -0.94 4.51 -37.36
C MET A 1 -0.68 4.97 -35.93
N ALA A 2 -1.68 5.53 -35.25
CA ALA A 2 -1.52 5.88 -33.84
C ALA A 2 -1.45 4.58 -33.04
N HIS A 3 -0.29 4.28 -32.45
CA HIS A 3 -0.17 3.14 -31.54
C HIS A 3 -1.01 3.44 -30.31
N GLY A 4 -2.12 2.71 -30.13
CA GLY A 4 -2.97 2.86 -28.96
C GLY A 4 -2.16 2.62 -27.68
N GLN A 5 -2.17 3.59 -26.75
CA GLN A 5 -1.47 3.46 -25.48
C GLN A 5 -2.26 2.54 -24.54
N CYS A 6 -1.56 1.61 -23.90
CA CYS A 6 -2.06 0.77 -22.83
C CYS A 6 -1.07 0.82 -21.67
N VAL A 7 -1.50 1.38 -20.53
CA VAL A 7 -0.71 1.49 -19.29
C VAL A 7 -1.42 0.73 -18.20
N ALA A 8 -0.76 -0.28 -17.63
CA ALA A 8 -1.37 -1.25 -16.72
C ALA A 8 -0.56 -1.44 -15.43
N PRO A 9 -0.57 -0.46 -14.49
CA PRO A 9 0.01 -0.66 -13.17
C PRO A 9 -0.61 -1.86 -12.45
N VAL A 10 0.17 -2.44 -11.54
CA VAL A 10 -0.20 -3.66 -10.81
C VAL A 10 -0.13 -3.49 -9.28
N SER A 11 -0.88 -4.34 -8.59
CA SER A 11 -0.85 -4.49 -7.14
C SER A 11 -0.89 -5.98 -6.76
N GLY A 12 -0.27 -6.36 -5.64
CA GLY A 12 -0.14 -7.75 -5.18
C GLY A 12 1.24 -8.13 -4.64
N GLY A 13 2.25 -7.26 -4.81
CA GLY A 13 3.62 -7.48 -4.34
C GLY A 13 4.30 -8.69 -4.99
N ASP A 14 5.46 -9.05 -4.46
CA ASP A 14 6.28 -10.14 -5.02
C ASP A 14 5.57 -11.50 -5.00
N VAL A 15 4.81 -11.77 -3.94
CA VAL A 15 4.03 -13.02 -3.81
C VAL A 15 2.93 -13.07 -4.87
N GLY A 16 2.15 -12.00 -5.03
CA GLY A 16 1.12 -11.93 -6.05
C GLY A 16 1.66 -12.04 -7.48
N ALA A 17 2.87 -11.53 -7.74
CA ALA A 17 3.55 -11.71 -9.02
C ALA A 17 3.95 -13.17 -9.27
N LYS A 18 4.60 -13.82 -8.29
CA LYS A 18 5.04 -15.22 -8.39
C LYS A 18 3.87 -16.19 -8.54
N GLU A 19 2.73 -15.89 -7.92
CA GLU A 19 1.53 -16.73 -7.94
C GLU A 19 0.55 -16.40 -9.08
N ALA A 20 0.92 -15.51 -10.02
CA ALA A 20 0.04 -15.04 -11.10
C ALA A 20 -1.32 -14.52 -10.58
N ARG A 21 -1.27 -13.78 -9.47
CA ARG A 21 -2.40 -13.27 -8.68
C ARG A 21 -2.46 -11.74 -8.63
N LEU A 22 -1.73 -11.05 -9.51
CA LEU A 22 -1.74 -9.60 -9.56
C LEU A 22 -3.14 -9.02 -9.84
N SER A 23 -3.41 -7.88 -9.23
CA SER A 23 -4.47 -6.96 -9.65
C SER A 23 -3.89 -6.00 -10.66
N ILE A 24 -4.46 -5.95 -11.86
CA ILE A 24 -3.96 -5.19 -13.01
C ILE A 24 -4.99 -4.11 -13.36
N MET A 25 -4.57 -2.85 -13.30
CA MET A 25 -5.43 -1.66 -13.44
C MET A 25 -5.08 -0.98 -14.76
N ILE A 26 -5.88 -1.19 -15.81
CA ILE A 26 -5.52 -0.83 -17.18
C ILE A 26 -6.18 0.49 -17.58
N GLY A 27 -5.39 1.47 -18.02
CA GLY A 27 -5.88 2.66 -18.71
C GLY A 27 -5.38 2.68 -20.16
N GLY A 28 -6.25 3.04 -21.10
CA GLY A 28 -5.89 3.07 -22.51
C GLY A 28 -7.02 2.81 -23.48
N ASP A 29 -6.64 2.69 -24.74
CA ASP A 29 -7.56 2.36 -25.83
C ASP A 29 -8.05 0.90 -25.74
N ALA A 30 -9.35 0.68 -25.91
CA ALA A 30 -9.96 -0.63 -25.75
C ALA A 30 -9.42 -1.67 -26.75
N ALA A 31 -9.09 -1.28 -27.99
CA ALA A 31 -8.56 -2.19 -28.98
C ALA A 31 -7.10 -2.57 -28.67
N ALA A 32 -6.29 -1.61 -28.20
CA ALA A 32 -4.96 -1.90 -27.70
C ALA A 32 -5.01 -2.86 -26.49
N ILE A 33 -5.94 -2.64 -25.57
CA ILE A 33 -6.13 -3.51 -24.38
C ILE A 33 -6.55 -4.92 -24.79
N ALA A 34 -7.51 -5.06 -25.70
CA ALA A 34 -7.95 -6.37 -26.19
C ALA A 34 -6.80 -7.18 -26.79
N THR A 35 -5.86 -6.52 -27.47
CA THR A 35 -4.68 -7.15 -28.06
C THR A 35 -3.74 -7.74 -27.01
N VAL A 36 -3.54 -7.06 -25.87
CA VAL A 36 -2.62 -7.50 -24.81
C VAL A 36 -3.31 -8.25 -23.67
N GLN A 37 -4.64 -8.34 -23.68
CA GLN A 37 -5.45 -9.00 -22.65
C GLN A 37 -5.00 -10.43 -22.33
N PRO A 38 -4.62 -11.29 -23.30
CA PRO A 38 -4.12 -12.64 -22.99
C PRO A 38 -2.85 -12.63 -22.12
N LEU A 39 -2.00 -11.62 -22.27
CA LEU A 39 -0.79 -11.48 -21.45
C LEU A 39 -1.14 -11.08 -20.01
N PHE A 40 -2.15 -10.24 -19.81
CA PHE A 40 -2.60 -9.90 -18.47
C PHE A 40 -3.21 -11.11 -17.75
N GLN A 41 -3.93 -11.98 -18.47
CA GLN A 41 -4.57 -13.18 -17.91
C GLN A 41 -3.59 -14.21 -17.36
N VAL A 42 -2.36 -14.26 -17.87
CA VAL A 42 -1.32 -15.16 -17.34
C VAL A 42 -0.61 -14.59 -16.11
N MET A 43 -0.74 -13.29 -15.83
CA MET A 43 -0.06 -12.62 -14.70
C MET A 43 -1.00 -12.26 -13.54
N GLY A 44 -2.30 -12.10 -13.81
CA GLY A 44 -3.24 -11.53 -12.85
C GLY A 44 -4.57 -12.26 -12.75
N LYS A 45 -5.23 -12.07 -11.60
CA LYS A 45 -6.59 -12.60 -11.35
C LYS A 45 -7.66 -11.51 -11.31
N ASN A 46 -7.27 -10.26 -11.04
CA ASN A 46 -8.20 -9.13 -11.05
C ASN A 46 -7.75 -8.11 -12.11
N ILE A 47 -8.33 -8.18 -13.31
CA ILE A 47 -7.93 -7.38 -14.46
C ILE A 47 -9.07 -6.44 -14.81
N ARG A 48 -8.85 -5.12 -14.72
CA ARG A 48 -9.89 -4.11 -14.87
C ARG A 48 -9.45 -3.01 -15.84
N HIS A 49 -10.30 -2.71 -16.81
CA HIS A 49 -10.17 -1.49 -17.63
C HIS A 49 -10.81 -0.33 -16.88
N MET A 50 -10.00 0.69 -16.58
CA MET A 50 -10.36 1.81 -15.71
C MET A 50 -10.73 3.08 -16.50
N GLY A 51 -10.66 3.02 -17.84
CA GLY A 51 -10.94 4.15 -18.73
C GLY A 51 -9.79 4.46 -19.68
N GLY A 52 -9.72 5.72 -20.13
CA GLY A 52 -8.72 6.18 -21.09
C GLY A 52 -7.28 6.21 -20.55
N ALA A 53 -6.39 6.82 -21.32
CA ALA A 53 -4.99 7.00 -20.93
C ALA A 53 -4.89 7.67 -19.54
N GLY A 54 -3.98 7.16 -18.69
CA GLY A 54 -3.79 7.64 -17.32
C GLY A 54 -4.72 7.04 -16.26
N ALA A 55 -5.89 6.50 -16.63
CA ALA A 55 -6.88 6.01 -15.65
C ALA A 55 -6.35 4.86 -14.77
N GLY A 56 -5.52 3.97 -15.34
CA GLY A 56 -4.84 2.93 -14.57
C GLY A 56 -3.92 3.49 -13.48
N GLN A 57 -3.19 4.56 -13.77
CA GLN A 57 -2.31 5.23 -12.80
C GLN A 57 -3.10 5.91 -11.69
N HIS A 58 -4.18 6.64 -12.02
CA HIS A 58 -5.05 7.20 -10.98
C HIS A 58 -5.66 6.11 -10.10
N THR A 59 -6.04 4.97 -10.67
CA THR A 59 -6.54 3.82 -9.90
C THR A 59 -5.47 3.26 -8.96
N LYS A 60 -4.21 3.18 -9.42
CA LYS A 60 -3.08 2.82 -8.56
C LYS A 60 -2.92 3.81 -7.41
N MET A 61 -3.03 5.11 -7.66
CA MET A 61 -2.93 6.12 -6.61
C MET A 61 -4.03 5.97 -5.55
N VAL A 62 -5.28 5.66 -5.95
CA VAL A 62 -6.35 5.33 -4.99
C VAL A 62 -5.92 4.19 -4.07
N ASN A 63 -5.37 3.10 -4.64
CA ASN A 63 -4.88 1.98 -3.84
C ASN A 63 -3.75 2.38 -2.87
N GLN A 64 -2.78 3.18 -3.32
CA GLN A 64 -1.65 3.59 -2.48
C GLN A 64 -2.09 4.53 -1.34
N ILE A 65 -3.05 5.43 -1.58
CA ILE A 65 -3.64 6.29 -0.55
C ILE A 65 -4.33 5.46 0.53
N LEU A 66 -5.13 4.45 0.13
CA LEU A 66 -5.81 3.54 1.06
C LEU A 66 -4.80 2.76 1.91
N ILE A 67 -3.74 2.20 1.28
CA ILE A 67 -2.69 1.48 2.02
C ILE A 67 -2.00 2.42 3.04
N ALA A 68 -1.68 3.65 2.63
CA ALA A 68 -0.89 4.58 3.45
C ALA A 68 -1.65 5.00 4.70
N THR A 69 -2.90 5.41 4.51
CA THR A 69 -3.76 5.90 5.59
C THR A 69 -4.21 4.77 6.51
N ASN A 70 -4.55 3.59 5.97
CA ASN A 70 -4.90 2.42 6.79
C ASN A 70 -3.71 1.95 7.65
N MET A 71 -2.48 2.02 7.15
CA MET A 71 -1.30 1.58 7.90
C MET A 71 -1.06 2.41 9.16
N ILE A 72 -1.40 3.71 9.14
CA ILE A 72 -1.37 4.55 10.35
C ILE A 72 -2.27 3.95 11.42
N GLY A 73 -3.55 3.73 11.10
CA GLY A 73 -4.51 3.18 12.05
C GLY A 73 -4.14 1.79 12.56
N VAL A 74 -3.60 0.92 11.70
CA VAL A 74 -3.07 -0.40 12.10
C VAL A 74 -1.96 -0.24 13.13
N VAL A 75 -0.96 0.58 12.85
CA VAL A 75 0.19 0.74 13.72
C VAL A 75 -0.17 1.42 15.04
N GLU A 76 -0.97 2.50 14.99
CA GLU A 76 -1.43 3.19 16.20
C GLU A 76 -2.28 2.28 17.08
N GLY A 77 -3.18 1.49 16.49
CA GLY A 77 -3.99 0.52 17.22
C GLY A 77 -3.16 -0.57 17.90
N LEU A 78 -2.15 -1.10 17.21
CA LEU A 78 -1.25 -2.11 17.79
C LEU A 78 -0.33 -1.53 18.86
N LEU A 79 0.16 -0.31 18.67
CA LEU A 79 0.96 0.38 19.68
C LEU A 79 0.14 0.66 20.95
N TYR A 80 -1.13 1.06 20.77
CA TYR A 80 -2.07 1.20 21.88
C TYR A 80 -2.29 -0.14 22.60
N ALA A 81 -2.59 -1.20 21.85
CA ALA A 81 -2.79 -2.54 22.42
C ALA A 81 -1.59 -3.00 23.24
N TYR A 82 -0.37 -2.83 22.70
CA TYR A 82 0.88 -3.10 23.42
C TYR A 82 0.97 -2.29 24.72
N LYS A 83 0.76 -0.96 24.64
CA LYS A 83 0.90 -0.08 25.80
C LYS A 83 -0.15 -0.36 26.89
N SER A 84 -1.33 -0.83 26.49
CA SER A 84 -2.42 -1.25 27.38
C SER A 84 -2.21 -2.66 27.96
N GLY A 85 -1.15 -3.38 27.59
CA GLY A 85 -0.84 -4.72 28.08
C GLY A 85 -1.71 -5.82 27.47
N LEU A 86 -2.30 -5.59 26.30
CA LEU A 86 -3.04 -6.61 25.57
C LEU A 86 -2.06 -7.54 24.83
N ASP A 87 -2.46 -8.81 24.70
CA ASP A 87 -1.84 -9.71 23.74
C ASP A 87 -2.16 -9.22 22.32
N LEU A 88 -1.11 -8.99 21.53
CA LEU A 88 -1.26 -8.43 20.18
C LEU A 88 -1.94 -9.40 19.23
N ASP A 89 -1.65 -10.70 19.32
CA ASP A 89 -2.22 -11.69 18.41
C ASP A 89 -3.72 -11.85 18.67
N GLU A 90 -4.15 -11.89 19.94
CA GLU A 90 -5.56 -11.90 20.33
C GLU A 90 -6.28 -10.60 19.94
N ALA A 91 -5.64 -9.44 20.15
CA ALA A 91 -6.21 -8.15 19.74
C ALA A 91 -6.43 -8.09 18.22
N ILE A 92 -5.44 -8.53 17.43
CA ILE A 92 -5.52 -8.63 15.97
C ILE A 92 -6.67 -9.56 15.55
N ALA A 93 -6.75 -10.75 16.15
CA ALA A 93 -7.79 -11.72 15.82
C ALA A 93 -9.20 -11.17 16.11
N ALA A 94 -9.38 -10.50 17.24
CA ALA A 94 -10.67 -9.93 17.63
C ALA A 94 -11.12 -8.80 16.69
N VAL A 95 -10.25 -7.83 16.39
CA VAL A 95 -10.63 -6.66 15.58
C VAL A 95 -10.60 -6.93 14.07
N GLY A 96 -9.74 -7.86 13.64
CA GLY A 96 -9.52 -8.20 12.23
C GLY A 96 -10.70 -8.87 11.55
N ALA A 97 -11.57 -9.52 12.33
CA ALA A 97 -12.83 -10.11 11.87
C ALA A 97 -14.01 -9.10 11.88
N GLY A 98 -13.86 -7.96 12.58
CA GLY A 98 -14.90 -6.96 12.75
C GLY A 98 -14.83 -5.81 11.75
N ALA A 99 -15.48 -4.69 12.09
CA ALA A 99 -15.52 -3.49 11.25
C ALA A 99 -14.14 -2.85 11.00
N ALA A 100 -13.16 -3.11 11.86
CA ALA A 100 -11.76 -2.68 11.67
C ALA A 100 -10.97 -3.60 10.72
N GLY A 101 -11.57 -4.71 10.28
CA GLY A 101 -10.96 -5.69 9.40
C GLY A 101 -10.47 -5.09 8.08
N SER A 102 -9.21 -5.37 7.75
CA SER A 102 -8.58 -5.00 6.49
C SER A 102 -7.46 -5.99 6.15
N TRP A 103 -7.04 -6.02 4.89
CA TRP A 103 -5.86 -6.80 4.51
C TRP A 103 -4.63 -6.39 5.33
N SER A 104 -4.45 -5.10 5.62
CA SER A 104 -3.32 -4.60 6.40
C SER A 104 -3.29 -5.16 7.82
N ILE A 105 -4.38 -5.10 8.59
CA ILE A 105 -4.37 -5.66 9.95
C ILE A 105 -4.23 -7.19 9.94
N ASN A 106 -4.93 -7.88 9.02
CA ASN A 106 -4.96 -9.34 8.99
C ASN A 106 -3.66 -9.97 8.45
N ASN A 107 -2.93 -9.28 7.57
CA ASN A 107 -1.71 -9.81 6.96
C ASN A 107 -0.43 -9.17 7.49
N LEU A 108 -0.46 -7.88 7.83
CA LEU A 108 0.71 -7.15 8.32
C LEU A 108 0.72 -6.99 9.83
N GLY A 109 -0.44 -6.99 10.51
CA GLY A 109 -0.53 -6.96 11.97
C GLY A 109 0.26 -8.09 12.64
N PRO A 110 0.07 -9.38 12.28
CA PRO A 110 0.84 -10.48 12.86
C PRO A 110 2.34 -10.38 12.58
N ARG A 111 2.74 -9.75 11.46
CA ARG A 111 4.15 -9.51 11.15
C ARG A 111 4.73 -8.41 12.04
N ILE A 112 3.96 -7.35 12.31
CA ILE A 112 4.32 -6.31 13.28
C ILE A 112 4.51 -6.92 14.67
N ALA A 113 3.54 -7.72 15.14
CA ALA A 113 3.61 -8.40 16.45
C ALA A 113 4.87 -9.29 16.59
N LYS A 114 5.30 -9.92 15.48
CA LYS A 114 6.51 -10.75 15.41
C LYS A 114 7.78 -9.98 15.05
N ARG A 115 7.73 -8.65 14.99
CA ARG A 115 8.85 -7.78 14.60
C ARG A 115 9.43 -8.10 13.21
N ASP A 116 8.61 -8.65 12.31
CA ASP A 116 8.98 -8.95 10.93
C ASP A 116 8.70 -7.77 10.00
N PHE A 117 9.75 -7.00 9.73
CA PHE A 117 9.72 -5.84 8.84
C PHE A 117 10.24 -6.14 7.44
N ASN A 118 10.41 -7.41 7.05
CA ASN A 118 10.84 -7.76 5.70
C ASN A 118 9.82 -7.26 4.66
N PRO A 119 10.26 -6.72 3.53
CA PRO A 119 9.37 -6.09 2.58
C PRO A 119 8.51 -7.12 1.83
N GLY A 120 7.19 -6.90 1.82
CA GLY A 120 6.35 -7.29 0.68
C GLY A 120 6.20 -6.15 -0.34
N PHE A 121 6.36 -4.92 0.15
CA PHE A 121 6.47 -3.69 -0.64
C PHE A 121 7.35 -2.70 0.11
N MET A 122 8.45 -2.27 -0.51
CA MET A 122 9.49 -1.46 0.16
C MET A 122 9.02 -0.03 0.40
N VAL A 123 9.41 0.54 1.56
CA VAL A 123 9.11 1.94 1.94
C VAL A 123 9.62 2.93 0.89
N GLU A 124 10.80 2.70 0.29
CA GLU A 124 11.34 3.60 -0.73
C GLU A 124 10.46 3.67 -1.99
N HIS A 125 9.90 2.54 -2.44
CA HIS A 125 8.98 2.50 -3.57
C HIS A 125 7.63 3.09 -3.19
N PHE A 126 7.20 2.86 -1.96
CA PHE A 126 5.95 3.42 -1.48
C PHE A 126 6.00 4.96 -1.41
N LEU A 127 7.09 5.53 -0.90
CA LEU A 127 7.28 6.99 -0.86
C LEU A 127 7.27 7.62 -2.26
N LYS A 128 7.82 6.93 -3.27
CA LYS A 128 7.71 7.39 -4.66
C LYS A 128 6.25 7.49 -5.10
N ASP A 129 5.44 6.47 -4.81
CA ASP A 129 4.01 6.48 -5.14
C ASP A 129 3.24 7.57 -4.38
N LEU A 130 3.51 7.76 -3.08
CA LEU A 130 2.86 8.82 -2.29
C LEU A 130 3.23 10.21 -2.83
N GLY A 131 4.48 10.40 -3.26
CA GLY A 131 4.92 11.62 -3.91
C GLY A 131 4.19 11.90 -5.22
N ILE A 132 3.89 10.87 -6.03
CA ILE A 132 3.07 11.01 -7.24
C ILE A 132 1.64 11.38 -6.84
N ALA A 133 1.03 10.65 -5.89
CA ALA A 133 -0.34 10.91 -5.44
C ALA A 133 -0.52 12.35 -4.91
N LEU A 134 0.44 12.87 -4.15
CA LEU A 134 0.43 14.24 -3.63
C LEU A 134 0.50 15.28 -4.75
N LYS A 135 1.37 15.08 -5.74
CA LYS A 135 1.49 15.98 -6.90
C LYS A 135 0.22 15.99 -7.74
N GLU A 136 -0.35 14.82 -8.03
CA GLU A 136 -1.62 14.70 -8.75
C GLU A 136 -2.77 15.36 -7.97
N SER A 137 -2.82 15.16 -6.65
CA SER A 137 -3.83 15.80 -5.80
C SER A 137 -3.72 17.33 -5.86
N GLN A 138 -2.50 17.87 -5.80
CA GLN A 138 -2.26 19.30 -5.96
C GLN A 138 -2.71 19.81 -7.34
N ALA A 139 -2.38 19.11 -8.42
CA ALA A 139 -2.78 19.48 -9.78
C ALA A 139 -4.32 19.48 -9.95
N MET A 140 -5.03 18.61 -9.24
CA MET A 140 -6.49 18.55 -9.22
C MET A 140 -7.15 19.54 -8.24
N GLY A 141 -6.38 20.28 -7.43
CA GLY A 141 -6.94 21.11 -6.36
C GLY A 141 -7.57 20.31 -5.22
N LEU A 142 -7.13 19.07 -5.00
CA LEU A 142 -7.64 18.15 -3.98
C LEU A 142 -6.74 18.15 -2.74
N SER A 143 -7.30 18.46 -1.57
CA SER A 143 -6.58 18.41 -0.29
C SER A 143 -6.75 17.05 0.40
N LEU A 144 -5.65 16.32 0.57
CA LEU A 144 -5.62 15.00 1.21
C LEU A 144 -4.70 15.01 2.45
N PRO A 145 -5.15 15.54 3.60
CA PRO A 145 -4.30 15.68 4.79
C PRO A 145 -3.81 14.33 5.36
N GLY A 146 -4.63 13.27 5.30
CA GLY A 146 -4.22 11.94 5.73
C GLY A 146 -3.08 11.36 4.90
N LEU A 147 -3.09 11.60 3.59
CA LEU A 147 -1.98 11.21 2.70
C LEU A 147 -0.70 11.99 3.04
N ALA A 148 -0.82 13.30 3.26
CA ALA A 148 0.31 14.14 3.62
C ALA A 148 0.95 13.69 4.94
N LEU A 149 0.15 13.39 5.96
CA LEU A 149 0.63 12.83 7.22
C LEU A 149 1.33 11.48 7.02
N ALA A 150 0.70 10.55 6.30
CA ALA A 150 1.29 9.25 6.02
C ALA A 150 2.66 9.38 5.34
N ASN A 151 2.76 10.26 4.33
CA ASN A 151 4.02 10.53 3.65
C ASN A 151 5.12 11.00 4.63
N GLN A 152 4.81 11.94 5.53
CA GLN A 152 5.79 12.40 6.53
C GLN A 152 6.24 11.30 7.48
N LEU A 153 5.32 10.45 7.94
CA LEU A 153 5.67 9.33 8.80
C LEU A 153 6.53 8.29 8.05
N PHE A 154 6.26 8.01 6.78
CA PHE A 154 7.10 7.12 5.98
C PHE A 154 8.48 7.72 5.65
N VAL A 155 8.59 9.04 5.50
CA VAL A 155 9.89 9.72 5.45
C VAL A 155 10.67 9.50 6.75
N ALA A 156 9.99 9.57 7.90
CA ALA A 156 10.60 9.25 9.18
C ALA A 156 11.09 7.79 9.25
N VAL A 157 10.35 6.83 8.67
CA VAL A 157 10.83 5.43 8.52
C VAL A 157 12.09 5.39 7.63
N GLN A 158 12.06 6.00 6.45
CA GLN A 158 13.17 5.97 5.50
C GLN A 158 14.46 6.55 6.08
N SER A 159 14.37 7.54 6.97
CA SER A 159 15.52 8.14 7.65
C SER A 159 16.20 7.25 8.71
N GLN A 160 15.59 6.10 9.05
CA GLN A 160 16.20 5.11 9.95
C GLN A 160 17.18 4.20 9.19
N ALA A 161 18.06 3.52 9.93
CA ALA A 161 19.00 2.58 9.34
C ALA A 161 18.27 1.51 8.51
N ASN A 162 18.60 1.41 7.22
CA ASN A 162 17.95 0.53 6.24
C ASN A 162 16.43 0.73 6.06
N GLY A 163 15.84 1.81 6.58
CA GLY A 163 14.39 1.99 6.64
C GLY A 163 13.69 1.97 5.28
N GLY A 164 14.34 2.49 4.23
CA GLY A 164 13.82 2.45 2.85
C GLY A 164 13.64 1.02 2.29
N ARG A 165 14.42 0.05 2.77
CA ARG A 165 14.39 -1.35 2.32
C ARG A 165 13.44 -2.23 3.15
N LEU A 166 12.84 -1.69 4.20
CA LEU A 166 11.85 -2.38 5.01
C LEU A 166 10.47 -2.33 4.33
N GLY A 167 9.57 -3.21 4.78
CA GLY A 167 8.18 -3.21 4.35
C GLY A 167 7.37 -2.05 4.92
N THR A 168 6.23 -1.72 4.30
CA THR A 168 5.32 -0.65 4.78
C THR A 168 4.89 -0.78 6.24
N GLN A 169 4.87 -1.99 6.79
CA GLN A 169 4.57 -2.24 8.20
C GLN A 169 5.65 -1.73 9.17
N ALA A 170 6.83 -1.35 8.67
CA ALA A 170 7.89 -0.69 9.43
C ALA A 170 7.53 0.74 9.88
N LEU A 171 6.36 1.25 9.49
CA LEU A 171 5.77 2.44 10.09
C LEU A 171 5.70 2.36 11.62
N MET A 172 5.56 1.15 12.19
CA MET A 172 5.69 0.89 13.63
C MET A 172 6.97 1.48 14.22
N LEU A 173 8.12 1.31 13.57
CA LEU A 173 9.41 1.79 14.07
C LEU A 173 9.46 3.32 14.20
N ALA A 174 8.77 4.05 13.31
CA ALA A 174 8.70 5.50 13.40
C ALA A 174 7.84 5.94 14.60
N LEU A 175 6.69 5.30 14.80
CA LEU A 175 5.78 5.62 15.90
C LEU A 175 6.32 5.20 17.27
N GLU A 176 7.01 4.06 17.35
CA GLU A 176 7.78 3.62 18.53
C GLU A 176 8.80 4.70 18.94
N LYS A 177 9.59 5.18 17.98
CA LYS A 177 10.59 6.22 18.21
C LYS A 177 9.98 7.54 18.67
N LEU A 178 8.84 7.96 18.11
CA LEU A 178 8.13 9.17 18.53
C LEU A 178 7.63 9.08 19.98
N ASN A 179 7.34 7.89 20.48
CA ASN A 179 6.79 7.66 21.81
C ASN A 179 7.83 7.15 22.83
N ASN A 180 9.10 7.00 22.44
CA ASN A 180 10.15 6.34 23.24
C ASN A 180 9.70 4.94 23.74
N ILE A 181 9.05 4.17 22.86
CA ILE A 181 8.58 2.81 23.12
C ILE A 181 9.50 1.81 22.41
N HIS A 182 9.78 0.70 23.09
CA HIS A 182 10.34 -0.51 22.50
C HIS A 182 9.32 -1.63 22.72
N SER A 183 8.63 -2.01 21.66
CA SER A 183 7.68 -3.14 21.60
C SER A 183 8.28 -4.34 20.90
#